data_AF-A0A950YH77-F1
#
_entry.id   AF-A0A950YH77-F1
#
_cell.length_a   1.000
_cell.length_b   1.000
_cell.length_c   1.000
_cell.angle_alpha   90.00
_cell.angle_beta   90.00
_cell.angle_gamma   90.00
#
_symmetry.space_group_name_H-M   'P 1'
#
loop_
_entity.id
_entity.type
_entity.pdbx_description
1 polymer ?
#
loop_
_entity_poly.entity_id
_entity_poly.type
_entity_poly.pdbx_seq_one_letter_code
_entity_poly.pdbx_strand_id
1 'polypeptide(L)'
;SAHFVGGIPIGESSETGAVDPYLRMFGQPGLHVMDGSVMPANPGVNPSLSITALVERAISLWPNKGDEDIRPPLGSGYERIEPVMPHRPVVPVGAPGELRLDATKEEVIPAYPY
;
A
#
# COMPACT_ATOMS: atom_id res chain seq x y z
N SER A 1 -0.06 8.40 23.35
CA SER A 1 0.65 7.73 22.23
C SER A 1 1.82 8.60 21.83
N ALA A 2 3.04 8.04 21.69
CA ALA A 2 4.25 8.76 21.29
C ALA A 2 4.58 8.58 19.79
N HIS A 3 3.67 7.96 19.03
CA HIS A 3 3.89 7.64 17.62
C HIS A 3 3.37 8.80 16.74
N PHE A 4 4.27 9.68 16.31
CA PHE A 4 3.95 10.76 15.36
C PHE A 4 3.65 10.17 13.98
N VAL A 5 2.52 10.58 13.40
CA VAL A 5 2.00 10.11 12.11
C VAL A 5 1.19 11.23 11.43
N GLY A 6 0.91 11.11 10.13
CA GLY A 6 -0.05 11.98 9.42
C GLY A 6 0.47 13.32 8.89
N GLY A 7 1.79 13.52 8.79
CA GLY A 7 2.39 14.76 8.27
C GLY A 7 2.26 14.97 6.75
N ILE A 8 1.92 13.93 5.98
CA ILE A 8 1.79 13.95 4.53
C ILE A 8 0.47 13.25 4.16
N PRO A 9 -0.68 13.93 4.31
CA PRO A 9 -1.98 13.29 4.23
C PRO A 9 -2.27 12.74 2.82
N ILE A 10 -2.98 11.61 2.77
CA ILE A 10 -3.56 11.07 1.53
C ILE A 10 -4.80 11.90 1.17
N GLY A 11 -4.93 12.28 -0.09
CA GLY A 11 -6.09 13.01 -0.61
C GLY A 11 -6.48 12.57 -2.02
N GLU A 12 -7.69 12.96 -2.45
CA GLU A 12 -8.17 12.72 -3.82
C GLU A 12 -7.54 13.70 -4.83
N SER A 13 -7.04 14.85 -4.33
CA SER A 13 -6.37 15.89 -5.11
C SER A 13 -5.30 16.60 -4.27
N SER A 14 -4.50 17.45 -4.93
CA SER A 14 -3.50 18.30 -4.26
C SER A 14 -4.09 19.35 -3.32
N GLU A 15 -5.40 19.59 -3.38
CA GLU A 15 -6.11 20.53 -2.50
C GLU A 15 -6.48 19.89 -1.16
N THR A 16 -6.63 18.56 -1.14
CA THR A 16 -7.12 17.80 0.02
C THR A 16 -6.06 16.88 0.63
N GLY A 17 -4.93 16.67 -0.05
CA GLY A 17 -3.80 15.89 0.45
C GLY A 17 -2.48 16.20 -0.26
N ALA A 18 -1.40 15.61 0.25
CA ALA A 18 -0.06 15.73 -0.31
C ALA A 18 0.29 14.56 -1.24
N VAL A 19 -0.20 13.36 -0.93
CA VAL A 19 -0.07 12.18 -1.78
C VAL A 19 -1.44 11.67 -2.22
N ASP A 20 -1.47 10.97 -3.34
CA ASP A 20 -2.67 10.28 -3.81
C ASP A 20 -2.90 8.93 -3.09
N PRO A 21 -4.02 8.22 -3.35
CA PRO A 21 -4.33 6.93 -2.72
C PRO A 21 -3.40 5.76 -3.10
N TYR A 22 -2.46 6.00 -4.02
CA TYR A 22 -1.36 5.11 -4.41
C TYR A 22 -0.01 5.55 -3.81
N LEU A 23 -0.01 6.53 -2.91
CA LEU A 23 1.14 7.10 -2.20
C LEU A 23 2.15 7.84 -3.11
N ARG A 24 1.65 8.42 -4.22
CA ARG A 24 2.42 9.26 -5.15
C ARG A 24 2.25 10.73 -4.79
N MET A 25 3.33 11.49 -4.72
CA MET A 25 3.30 12.91 -4.35
C MET A 25 2.65 13.75 -5.46
N PHE A 26 1.64 14.56 -5.11
CA PHE A 26 1.07 15.51 -6.07
C PHE A 26 2.10 16.57 -6.49
N GLY A 27 2.09 16.94 -7.77
CA GLY A 27 2.98 17.97 -8.33
C GLY A 27 4.46 17.58 -8.46
N GLN A 28 4.85 16.37 -8.02
CA GLN A 28 6.23 15.87 -8.12
C GLN A 28 6.25 14.47 -8.75
N PRO A 29 6.18 14.36 -10.09
CA PRO A 29 6.18 13.08 -10.79
C PRO A 29 7.40 12.22 -10.40
N GLY A 30 7.16 10.97 -10.02
CA GLY A 30 8.20 10.04 -9.60
C GLY A 30 8.57 10.09 -8.11
N LEU A 31 8.09 11.07 -7.34
CA LEU A 31 8.27 11.13 -5.89
C LEU A 31 7.13 10.38 -5.18
N HIS A 32 7.50 9.58 -4.17
CA HIS A 32 6.59 8.75 -3.40
C HIS A 32 6.93 8.85 -1.91
N VAL A 33 5.92 8.72 -1.06
CA VAL A 33 6.08 8.75 0.40
C VAL A 33 5.36 7.54 0.99
N MET A 34 6.10 6.64 1.62
CA MET A 34 5.62 5.33 2.06
C MET A 34 6.04 5.04 3.51
N ASP A 35 5.51 5.81 4.47
CA ASP A 35 5.83 5.67 5.89
C ASP A 35 4.67 6.13 6.80
N GLY A 36 4.92 6.32 8.10
CA GLY A 36 3.91 6.79 9.04
C GLY A 36 3.35 8.19 8.76
N SER A 37 4.00 9.00 7.93
CA SER A 37 3.51 10.34 7.59
C SER A 37 2.25 10.31 6.74
N VAL A 38 2.01 9.23 5.97
CA VAL A 38 0.81 9.10 5.12
C VAL A 38 -0.39 8.47 5.84
N MET A 39 -0.21 8.05 7.09
CA MET A 39 -1.30 7.47 7.88
C MET A 39 -2.43 8.50 8.07
N PRO A 40 -3.68 8.16 7.75
CA PRO A 40 -4.81 9.10 7.78
C PRO A 40 -5.22 9.48 9.22
N ALA A 41 -4.93 8.61 10.18
CA ALA A 41 -5.22 8.83 11.59
C ALA A 41 -4.28 8.01 12.48
N ASN A 42 -4.12 8.44 13.74
CA ASN A 42 -3.39 7.68 14.73
C ASN A 42 -4.28 6.55 15.29
N PRO A 43 -3.88 5.27 15.20
CA PRO A 43 -4.70 4.15 15.66
C PRO A 43 -4.75 4.02 17.19
N GLY A 44 -4.02 4.84 17.95
CA GLY A 44 -3.95 4.78 19.42
C GLY A 44 -3.11 3.62 19.96
N VAL A 45 -2.68 2.70 19.10
CA VAL A 45 -1.81 1.55 19.37
C VAL A 45 -0.49 1.64 18.58
N ASN A 46 0.33 0.59 18.60
CA ASN A 46 1.53 0.53 17.77
C ASN A 46 1.15 0.55 16.27
N PRO A 47 1.58 1.54 15.47
CA PRO A 47 1.17 1.67 14.07
C PRO A 47 2.00 0.81 13.10
N SER A 48 3.02 0.08 13.56
CA SER A 48 3.98 -0.60 12.68
C SER A 48 3.32 -1.49 11.62
N LEU A 49 2.36 -2.34 12.02
CA LEU A 49 1.66 -3.22 11.08
C LEU A 49 0.65 -2.46 10.21
N SER A 50 0.06 -1.37 10.70
CA SER A 50 -0.83 -0.52 9.90
C SER A 50 -0.05 0.21 8.80
N ILE A 51 1.15 0.71 9.12
CA ILE A 51 2.05 1.32 8.15
C ILE A 51 2.48 0.27 7.13
N THR A 52 2.89 -0.91 7.60
CA THR A 52 3.29 -2.03 6.71
C THR A 52 2.16 -2.38 5.75
N ALA A 53 0.94 -2.59 6.25
CA ALA A 53 -0.21 -2.93 5.41
C ALA A 53 -0.54 -1.83 4.38
N LEU A 54 -0.46 -0.55 4.77
CA LEU A 54 -0.71 0.58 3.87
C LEU A 54 0.33 0.65 2.74
N VAL A 55 1.61 0.47 3.08
CA VAL A 55 2.72 0.49 2.12
C VAL A 55 2.70 -0.74 1.21
N GLU A 56 2.49 -1.94 1.77
CA GLU A 56 2.36 -3.17 0.99
C GLU A 56 1.19 -3.09 0.01
N ARG A 57 0.05 -2.53 0.42
CA ARG A 57 -1.07 -2.26 -0.48
C ARG A 57 -0.67 -1.32 -1.61
N ALA A 58 0.07 -0.23 -1.34
CA ALA A 58 0.45 0.69 -2.40
C ALA A 58 1.46 0.06 -3.38
N ILE A 59 2.43 -0.68 -2.85
CA ILE A 59 3.47 -1.37 -3.65
C ILE A 59 2.89 -2.52 -4.46
N SER A 60 1.89 -3.25 -3.95
CA SER A 60 1.26 -4.34 -4.69
C SER A 60 0.55 -3.86 -5.97
N LEU A 61 0.33 -2.56 -6.11
CA LEU A 61 -0.27 -1.93 -7.29
C LEU A 61 0.77 -1.37 -8.27
N TRP A 62 2.07 -1.49 -7.98
CA TRP A 62 3.12 -1.04 -8.89
C TRP A 62 3.34 -2.04 -10.03
N PRO A 63 3.64 -1.56 -11.25
CA PRO A 63 4.04 -2.43 -12.34
C PRO A 63 5.41 -3.06 -12.06
N ASN A 64 5.67 -4.21 -12.67
CA ASN A 64 7.06 -4.69 -12.74
C ASN A 64 7.89 -3.74 -13.60
N LYS A 65 9.21 -3.79 -13.38
CA LYS A 65 10.15 -3.01 -14.20
C LYS A 65 10.01 -3.40 -15.68
N GLY A 66 9.59 -2.43 -16.50
CA GLY A 66 9.42 -2.59 -17.94
C GLY A 66 7.98 -2.87 -18.37
N ASP A 67 7.08 -3.14 -17.43
CA ASP A 67 5.65 -3.28 -17.69
C ASP A 67 4.99 -1.89 -17.77
N GLU A 68 3.83 -1.85 -18.40
CA GLU A 68 2.96 -0.68 -18.39
C GLU A 68 2.42 -0.42 -16.98
N ASP A 69 2.43 0.86 -16.57
CA ASP A 69 1.81 1.27 -15.31
C ASP A 69 0.29 1.33 -15.48
N ILE A 70 -0.40 0.33 -14.92
CA ILE A 70 -1.86 0.20 -14.99
C ILE A 70 -2.59 1.12 -14.00
N ARG A 71 -1.87 1.82 -13.12
CA ARG A 71 -2.49 2.76 -12.18
C ARG A 71 -3.05 3.96 -12.96
N PRO A 72 -4.20 4.51 -12.54
CA PRO A 72 -4.70 5.75 -13.10
C PRO A 72 -3.64 6.87 -13.02
N PRO A 73 -3.62 7.82 -13.96
CA PRO A 73 -2.72 8.96 -13.90
C PRO A 73 -2.79 9.70 -12.56
N LEU A 74 -1.68 10.31 -12.14
CA LEU A 74 -1.64 11.06 -10.90
C LEU A 74 -2.73 12.15 -10.87
N GLY A 75 -3.59 12.14 -9.84
CA GLY A 75 -4.67 13.12 -9.68
C GLY A 75 -5.98 12.78 -10.36
N SER A 76 -6.13 11.61 -11.00
CA SER A 76 -7.42 11.19 -11.59
C SER A 76 -8.42 10.58 -10.58
N GLY A 77 -8.12 10.63 -9.29
CA GLY A 77 -8.91 9.96 -8.24
C GLY A 77 -8.49 8.50 -8.02
N TYR A 78 -9.20 7.82 -7.12
CA TYR A 78 -8.93 6.41 -6.80
C TYR A 78 -9.76 5.46 -7.66
N GLU A 79 -9.07 4.52 -8.31
CA GLU A 79 -9.70 3.34 -8.91
C GLU A 79 -9.18 2.07 -8.24
N ARG A 80 -10.08 1.15 -7.93
CA ARG A 80 -9.67 -0.16 -7.43
C ARG A 80 -9.14 -0.97 -8.62
N ILE A 81 -7.85 -1.28 -8.57
CA ILE A 81 -7.17 -2.13 -9.54
C ILE A 81 -6.68 -3.40 -8.86
N GLU A 82 -6.45 -4.44 -9.67
CA GLU A 82 -5.89 -5.70 -9.18
C GLU A 82 -4.41 -5.54 -8.81
N PRO A 83 -3.94 -6.19 -7.74
CA PRO A 83 -2.52 -6.25 -7.43
C PRO A 83 -1.72 -6.97 -8.53
N VAL A 84 -0.48 -6.55 -8.71
CA VAL A 84 0.44 -7.09 -9.71
C VAL A 84 1.36 -8.12 -9.07
N MET A 85 1.40 -9.33 -9.63
CA MET A 85 2.40 -10.32 -9.22
C MET A 85 3.80 -9.92 -9.69
N PRO A 86 4.82 -10.01 -8.82
CA PRO A 86 6.19 -9.73 -9.23
C PRO A 86 6.70 -10.82 -10.19
N HIS A 87 7.38 -10.42 -11.26
CA HIS A 87 8.05 -11.36 -12.18
C HIS A 87 9.16 -12.18 -11.50
N ARG A 88 9.74 -11.62 -10.44
CA ARG A 88 10.84 -12.22 -9.67
C ARG A 88 10.53 -12.06 -8.18
N PRO A 89 9.64 -12.89 -7.60
CA PRO A 89 9.31 -12.81 -6.19
C PRO A 89 10.56 -13.04 -5.34
N VAL A 90 10.76 -12.21 -4.31
CA VAL A 90 11.87 -12.34 -3.36
C VAL A 90 11.65 -13.51 -2.42
N VAL A 91 10.40 -13.71 -1.98
CA VAL A 91 10.04 -14.84 -1.11
C VAL A 91 9.71 -16.05 -1.98
N PRO A 92 10.39 -17.19 -1.81
CA PRO A 92 10.14 -18.38 -2.62
C PRO A 92 8.74 -18.96 -2.44
N VAL A 93 8.28 -19.66 -3.48
CA VAL A 93 7.04 -20.44 -3.44
C VAL A 93 7.10 -21.47 -2.31
N GLY A 94 6.03 -21.56 -1.50
CA GLY A 94 5.90 -22.43 -0.34
C GLY A 94 6.53 -21.91 0.96
N ALA A 95 7.22 -20.77 0.95
CA ALA A 95 7.76 -20.18 2.17
C ALA A 95 6.66 -19.46 2.99
N PRO A 96 6.78 -19.34 4.33
CA PRO A 96 5.74 -18.71 5.16
C PRO A 96 5.35 -17.26 4.80
N GLY A 97 6.19 -16.54 4.05
CA GLY A 97 5.92 -15.17 3.59
C GLY A 97 5.65 -15.06 2.09
N GLU A 98 5.34 -16.17 1.41
CA GLU A 98 5.01 -16.15 -0.02
C GLU A 98 3.83 -15.19 -0.29
N LEU A 99 3.98 -14.33 -1.31
CA LEU A 99 2.86 -13.54 -1.81
C LEU A 99 1.90 -14.45 -2.57
N ARG A 100 0.66 -14.57 -2.06
CA ARG A 100 -0.43 -15.34 -2.66
C ARG A 100 -1.63 -14.43 -2.87
N LEU A 101 -1.90 -14.02 -4.10
CA LEU A 101 -3.03 -13.14 -4.42
C LEU A 101 -4.36 -13.90 -4.55
N ASP A 102 -4.29 -15.21 -4.75
CA ASP A 102 -5.41 -16.14 -4.81
C ASP A 102 -5.76 -16.75 -3.43
N ALA A 103 -4.98 -16.44 -2.39
CA ALA A 103 -5.19 -17.01 -1.08
C ALA A 103 -6.54 -16.61 -0.48
N THR A 104 -7.31 -17.59 -0.02
CA THR A 104 -8.57 -17.33 0.65
C THR A 104 -8.36 -17.02 2.13
N LYS A 105 -9.37 -16.42 2.75
CA LYS A 105 -9.36 -16.15 4.19
C LYS A 105 -9.07 -17.42 5.00
N GLU A 106 -9.65 -18.55 4.59
CA GLU A 106 -9.55 -19.84 5.27
C GLU A 106 -8.13 -20.42 5.20
N GLU A 107 -7.37 -20.09 4.15
CA GLU A 107 -5.98 -20.53 3.95
C GLU A 107 -4.96 -19.67 4.71
N VAL A 108 -5.34 -18.46 5.10
CA VAL A 108 -4.44 -17.48 5.76
C VAL A 108 -4.76 -17.34 7.25
N ILE A 109 -6.05 -17.31 7.58
CA ILE A 109 -6.54 -17.14 8.94
C ILE A 109 -7.05 -18.51 9.41
N PRO A 110 -6.30 -19.24 10.26
CA PRO A 110 -6.78 -20.51 10.78
C PRO A 110 -8.11 -20.31 11.52
N ALA A 111 -9.03 -21.25 11.34
CA ALA A 111 -10.25 -21.29 12.13
C ALA A 111 -9.87 -21.41 13.61
N TYR A 112 -10.12 -20.35 14.38
CA TYR A 112 -9.91 -20.34 15.83
C TYR A 112 -10.86 -21.33 16.50
N PRO A 113 -10.40 -22.06 17.53
CA PRO A 113 -11.27 -22.41 18.65
C PRO A 113 -10.60 -22.01 19.97
N TYR A 114 -10.48 -20.70 20.25
CA TYR A 114 -10.22 -20.17 21.59
C TYR A 114 -10.97 -18.86 21.79
#